data_AF-B3FR22-F1
#
_entry.id   AF-B3FR22-F1
#
_cell.length_a   1.000
_cell.length_b   1.000
_cell.length_c   1.000
_cell.angle_alpha   90.00
_cell.angle_beta   90.00
_cell.angle_gamma   90.00
#
_symmetry.space_group_name_H-M   'P 1'
#
loop_
_entity.id
_entity.type
_entity.pdbx_description
1 polymer ?
#
loop_
_entity_poly.entity_id
_entity_poly.type
_entity_poly.pdbx_seq_one_letter_code
_entity_poly.pdbx_strand_id
1 'polypeptide(L)' 'MKAQKYSKEGKLISEIELPSALFESKLSVASIYEAIKAENANLRSGNHATKTRSEVRGGGKKP' A
#
# COMPACT_ATOMS: atom_id res chain seq x y z
N MET A 1 -16.85 -17.15 -12.09
CA MET A 1 -16.96 -17.55 -10.66
C MET A 1 -18.29 -17.09 -10.05
N LYS A 2 -18.93 -17.87 -9.15
CA LYS A 2 -20.17 -17.46 -8.45
C LYS A 2 -19.88 -17.10 -6.99
N ALA A 3 -20.46 -16.00 -6.51
CA ALA A 3 -20.31 -15.55 -5.13
C ALA A 3 -21.67 -15.36 -4.45
N GLN A 4 -21.75 -15.66 -3.16
CA GLN A 4 -22.97 -15.57 -2.37
C GLN A 4 -23.22 -14.12 -1.93
N LYS A 5 -24.42 -13.60 -2.21
CA LYS A 5 -24.89 -12.27 -1.78
C LYS A 5 -25.60 -12.40 -0.45
N TYR A 6 -25.09 -11.71 0.57
CA TYR A 6 -25.72 -11.65 1.88
C TYR A 6 -26.50 -10.34 2.08
N SER A 7 -27.56 -10.40 2.88
CA SER A 7 -28.30 -9.23 3.38
C SER A 7 -27.56 -8.58 4.55
N LYS A 8 -27.93 -7.35 4.91
CA LYS A 8 -27.39 -6.67 6.12
C LYS A 8 -27.66 -7.46 7.42
N GLU A 9 -28.65 -8.35 7.42
CA GLU A 9 -29.00 -9.24 8.52
C GLU A 9 -28.22 -10.56 8.50
N GLY A 10 -27.30 -10.75 7.55
CA GLY A 10 -26.50 -11.96 7.41
C GLY A 10 -27.21 -13.12 6.70
N LYS A 11 -28.42 -12.90 6.15
CA LYS A 11 -29.14 -13.94 5.40
C LYS A 11 -28.64 -14.03 3.97
N LEU A 12 -28.52 -15.25 3.46
CA LEU A 12 -28.14 -15.51 2.07
C LEU A 12 -29.32 -15.16 1.15
N ILE A 13 -29.14 -14.19 0.26
CA ILE A 13 -30.20 -13.71 -0.64
C ILE A 13 -30.15 -14.47 -1.96
N SER A 14 -28.99 -14.49 -2.61
CA SER A 14 -28.82 -15.05 -3.96
C SER A 14 -27.35 -15.27 -4.29
N GLU A 15 -27.06 -15.99 -5.37
CA GLU A 15 -25.72 -16.02 -5.96
C GLU A 15 -25.60 -14.95 -7.05
N ILE A 16 -24.44 -14.31 -7.13
CA ILE A 16 -24.06 -13.34 -8.17
C ILE A 16 -22.92 -13.93 -8.99
N GLU A 17 -22.97 -13.73 -10.30
CA GLU A 17 -21.86 -14.08 -11.20
C GLU A 17 -20.81 -12.97 -11.21
N LEU A 18 -19.57 -13.33 -10.90
CA LEU A 18 -18.42 -12.45 -10.92
C LEU A 18 -17.74 -12.47 -12.30
N PRO A 19 -17.30 -11.31 -12.81
CA PRO A 19 -16.57 -11.23 -14.08
C PRO A 19 -15.31 -12.11 -14.09
N SER A 20 -15.25 -13.08 -15.00
CA SER A 20 -14.14 -14.04 -15.09
C SER A 20 -12.78 -13.36 -15.33
N ALA A 21 -12.75 -12.30 -16.14
CA ALA A 21 -11.52 -11.59 -16.50
C ALA A 21 -10.73 -11.05 -15.29
N LEU A 22 -11.40 -10.66 -14.22
CA LEU A 22 -10.76 -10.09 -13.03
C LEU A 22 -10.41 -11.17 -12.00
N PHE A 23 -11.33 -12.10 -11.78
CA PHE A 23 -11.24 -13.07 -10.68
C PHE A 23 -10.57 -14.41 -11.06
N GLU A 24 -10.49 -14.74 -12.36
CA GLU A 24 -9.88 -15.99 -12.85
C GLU A 24 -8.52 -15.73 -13.52
N SER A 25 -7.99 -14.51 -13.42
CA SER A 25 -6.68 -14.17 -13.96
C SER A 25 -5.55 -14.86 -13.17
N LYS A 26 -4.46 -15.21 -13.87
CA LYS A 26 -3.29 -15.83 -13.24
C LYS A 26 -2.65 -14.84 -12.26
N LEU A 27 -2.61 -15.23 -10.99
CA LEU A 27 -2.04 -14.39 -9.94
C LEU A 27 -0.50 -14.30 -10.09
N SER A 28 0.02 -13.08 -10.21
CA SER A 28 1.46 -12.80 -10.17
C SER A 28 1.85 -12.32 -8.76
N VAL A 29 2.41 -13.22 -7.95
CA VAL A 29 2.81 -12.91 -6.57
C VAL A 29 3.89 -11.81 -6.51
N ALA A 30 4.83 -11.83 -7.45
CA ALA A 30 5.89 -10.82 -7.53
C ALA A 30 5.33 -9.41 -7.80
N SER A 31 4.41 -9.30 -8.77
CA SER A 31 3.80 -8.01 -9.13
C SER A 31 2.96 -7.44 -7.99
N ILE A 32 2.23 -8.30 -7.25
CA ILE A 32 1.47 -7.88 -6.06
C ILE A 32 2.42 -7.36 -4.98
N TYR A 33 3.51 -8.08 -4.72
CA TYR A 33 4.49 -7.68 -3.72
C TYR A 33 5.12 -6.31 -4.06
N GLU A 34 5.52 -6.10 -5.31
CA GLU A 34 6.08 -4.83 -5.76
C GLU A 34 5.09 -3.68 -5.66
N ALA A 35 3.83 -3.90 -6.02
CA ALA A 35 2.76 -2.90 -5.89
C ALA A 35 2.56 -2.48 -4.42
N ILE A 36 2.46 -3.46 -3.51
CA ILE A 36 2.32 -3.20 -2.07
C ILE A 36 3.54 -2.45 -1.53
N LYS A 37 4.75 -2.83 -1.94
CA LYS A 37 5.99 -2.16 -1.54
C LYS A 37 6.02 -0.71 -2.00
N ALA A 38 5.59 -0.44 -3.24
CA ALA A 38 5.54 0.90 -3.81
C ALA A 38 4.50 1.78 -3.10
N GLU A 39 3.30 1.28 -2.85
CA GLU A 39 2.26 2.00 -2.12
C GLU A 39 2.71 2.37 -0.70
N ASN A 40 3.29 1.41 0.03
CA ASN A 40 3.84 1.65 1.36
C ASN A 40 4.99 2.66 1.36
N ALA A 41 5.81 2.69 0.30
CA ALA A 41 6.86 3.68 0.16
C ALA A 41 6.29 5.08 -0.10
N ASN A 42 5.26 5.21 -0.94
CA ASN A 42 4.60 6.47 -1.26
C ASN A 42 3.86 7.09 -0.06
N LEU A 43 3.36 6.26 0.85
CA LEU A 43 2.71 6.72 2.08
C LEU A 43 3.71 7.32 3.10
N ARG A 44 5.02 7.11 2.94
CA ARG A 44 6.02 7.69 3.85
C ARG A 44 6.16 9.19 3.60
N SER A 45 5.98 9.99 4.66
CA SER A 45 6.02 11.46 4.59
C SER A 45 7.42 12.06 4.39
N GLY A 46 8.48 11.32 4.69
CA GLY A 46 9.87 11.75 4.43
C GLY A 46 10.39 12.93 5.27
N ASN A 47 9.66 13.37 6.30
CA ASN A 47 9.98 14.57 7.11
C ASN A 47 11.14 14.41 8.12
N HIS A 48 12.12 13.57 7.81
CA HIS A 48 13.29 13.33 8.65
C HIS A 48 14.43 14.28 8.26
N ALA A 49 14.99 14.99 9.22
CA ALA A 49 16.16 15.85 9.02
C ALA A 49 16.99 15.92 10.31
N THR A 50 18.31 15.92 10.16
CA THR A 50 19.25 16.13 11.26
C THR A 50 20.31 17.13 10.83
N LYS A 51 20.75 17.98 11.76
CA LYS A 51 21.75 19.01 11.44
C LYS A 51 23.12 18.37 11.21
N THR A 52 23.70 18.64 10.05
CA THR A 52 25.11 18.41 9.75
C THR A 52 25.98 19.45 10.45
N ARG A 53 27.30 19.21 10.51
CA ARG A 53 28.25 20.13 11.17
C ARG A 53 28.17 21.58 10.67
N SER A 54 27.78 21.77 9.42
CA SER A 54 27.71 23.09 8.77
C SER A 54 26.39 23.82 9.06
N GLU A 55 25.37 23.09 9.49
CA GLU A 55 24.05 23.64 9.85
C GLU A 55 23.98 24.00 11.35
N VAL A 56 25.01 23.65 12.13
CA VAL A 56 25.14 24.03 13.54
C VAL A 56 25.69 25.46 13.63
N ARG A 57 25.05 26.30 14.45
CA ARG A 57 25.48 27.68 14.69
C ARG A 57 26.71 27.69 15.60
N GLY A 58 27.78 28.32 15.14
CA GLY A 58 29.04 28.44 15.87
C GLY A 58 30.02 27.34 15.48
N GLY A 59 31.23 27.75 15.07
CA GLY A 59 32.25 26.87 14.49
C GLY A 59 32.92 27.53 13.30
N GLY A 60 34.02 26.95 12.80
CA GLY A 60 34.70 27.42 11.59
C GLY A 60 35.86 28.39 11.82
N LYS A 61 35.97 29.01 13.01
CA LYS A 61 37.26 29.56 13.46
C LYS A 61 38.06 28.40 14.03
N LYS A 62 39.31 28.22 13.56
CA LYS A 62 40.26 27.31 14.23
C LYS A 62 40.29 27.70 15.72
N PRO A 63 40.07 26.76 16.66
CA PRO A 63 40.23 27.06 18.08
C PRO A 63 41.63 27.58 18.37
#